data_AF-A0A2I0UYW1-F1
#
_entry.id   AF-A0A2I0UYW1-F1
#
_cell.length_a   1.000
_cell.length_b   1.000
_cell.length_c   1.000
_cell.angle_alpha   90.00
_cell.angle_beta   90.00
_cell.angle_gamma   90.00
#
_symmetry.space_group_name_H-M   'P 1'
#
loop_
_entity.id
_entity.type
_entity.pdbx_description
1 polymer ?
#
loop_
_entity_poly.entity_id
_entity_poly.type
_entity_poly.pdbx_seq_one_letter_code
_entity_poly.pdbx_strand_id
1 'polypeptide(L)' 'MQPSIPNNIVKDDDKMQFTNETIKAAVRDLIKQATDEKLIDKSWLDKFDARVLTGVDFEGLKIIMAQRSV' A
#
# COMPACT_ATOMS: atom_id res chain seq x y z
N MET A 1 -27.68 -26.63 -9.22
CA MET A 1 -26.55 -26.35 -8.32
C MET A 1 -25.50 -25.64 -9.14
N GLN A 2 -25.20 -24.37 -8.85
CA GLN A 2 -24.14 -23.65 -9.56
C GLN A 2 -22.78 -24.26 -9.20
N PRO A 3 -21.87 -24.45 -10.18
CA PRO A 3 -20.51 -24.84 -9.87
C PRO A 3 -19.83 -23.70 -9.11
N SER A 4 -19.31 -23.99 -7.92
CA SER A 4 -18.46 -23.08 -7.17
C SER A 4 -17.23 -22.78 -8.01
N ILE A 5 -17.17 -21.59 -8.61
CA ILE A 5 -15.95 -21.08 -9.22
C ILE A 5 -14.90 -21.04 -8.09
N PRO A 6 -13.73 -21.70 -8.23
CA PRO A 6 -12.69 -21.61 -7.23
C PRO A 6 -12.28 -20.15 -7.13
N ASN A 7 -12.59 -19.54 -5.99
CA ASN A 7 -12.34 -18.15 -5.67
C ASN A 7 -10.84 -17.96 -5.38
N ASN A 8 -9.98 -18.22 -6.37
CA ASN A 8 -8.53 -18.22 -6.22
C ASN A 8 -7.91 -16.83 -6.44
N ILE A 9 -8.53 -15.76 -5.90
CA ILE A 9 -7.91 -14.42 -5.84
C ILE A 9 -8.19 -13.77 -4.48
N VAL A 10 -8.23 -14.56 -3.42
CA VAL A 10 -7.81 -14.03 -2.11
C VAL A 10 -6.34 -14.43 -2.01
N LYS A 11 -5.47 -13.74 -2.77
CA LYS A 11 -4.07 -13.67 -2.34
C LYS A 11 -4.18 -12.97 -1.00
N ASP A 12 -3.82 -13.67 0.07
CA ASP A 12 -3.81 -13.15 1.44
C ASP A 12 -3.43 -11.67 1.38
N ASP A 13 -4.43 -10.80 1.54
CA ASP A 13 -4.29 -9.35 1.51
C ASP A 13 -3.70 -8.92 2.85
N ASP A 14 -2.59 -9.58 3.17
CA ASP A 14 -1.91 -9.55 4.43
C ASP A 14 -1.43 -8.13 4.64
N LYS A 15 -1.51 -7.71 5.91
CA LYS A 15 -0.95 -6.45 6.35
C LYS A 15 0.49 -6.36 5.85
N MET A 16 0.90 -5.20 5.39
CA MET A 16 2.28 -4.99 4.95
C MET A 16 3.21 -5.14 6.15
N GLN A 17 3.94 -6.26 6.22
CA GLN A 17 4.90 -6.55 7.29
C GLN A 17 6.33 -6.34 6.81
N PHE A 18 7.16 -5.78 7.67
CA PHE A 18 8.57 -5.56 7.40
C PHE A 18 9.42 -6.26 8.46
N THR A 19 10.33 -7.11 8.01
CA THR A 19 11.39 -7.70 8.85
C THR A 19 12.68 -6.89 8.84
N ASN A 20 12.80 -5.94 7.91
CA ASN A 20 13.96 -5.06 7.74
C ASN A 20 13.55 -3.60 7.99
N GLU A 21 14.14 -2.98 9.01
CA GLU A 21 13.83 -1.60 9.40
C GLU A 21 14.24 -0.56 8.35
N THR A 22 15.34 -0.78 7.63
CA THR A 22 15.79 0.10 6.54
C THR A 22 14.79 0.11 5.38
N ILE A 23 14.27 -1.07 5.00
CA ILE A 23 13.25 -1.17 3.96
C ILE A 23 11.95 -0.52 4.42
N LYS A 24 11.55 -0.74 5.68
CA LYS A 24 10.37 -0.09 6.27
C LYS A 24 10.49 1.44 6.22
N ALA A 25 11.65 1.98 6.62
CA ALA A 25 11.90 3.42 6.58
C ALA A 25 11.83 3.96 5.15
N ALA A 26 12.44 3.27 4.18
CA ALA A 26 12.39 3.67 2.77
C ALA A 26 10.95 3.72 2.22
N VAL A 27 10.10 2.74 2.56
CA VAL A 27 8.68 2.76 2.16
C VAL A 27 7.92 3.90 2.85
N ARG A 28 8.21 4.15 4.14
CA ARG A 28 7.61 5.27 4.87
C ARG A 28 7.97 6.62 4.24
N ASP A 29 9.24 6.81 3.90
CA ASP A 29 9.72 8.04 3.26
C ASP A 29 9.10 8.23 1.88
N LEU A 30 8.91 7.15 1.10
CA LEU A 30 8.20 7.21 -0.18
C LEU A 30 6.75 7.71 -0.01
N ILE A 31 6.00 7.14 0.95
CA ILE A 31 4.61 7.54 1.22
C ILE A 31 4.56 8.99 1.73
N LYS A 32 5.52 9.37 2.59
CA LYS A 32 5.65 10.74 3.07
C LYS A 32 5.93 11.72 1.94
N GLN A 33 6.87 11.41 1.05
CA GLN A 33 7.19 12.25 -0.10
C GLN A 33 5.94 12.46 -0.98
N ALA A 34 5.22 11.39 -1.30
CA ALA A 34 3.98 11.49 -2.08
C ALA A 34 2.88 12.32 -1.39
N THR A 35 2.84 12.29 -0.05
CA THR A 35 1.93 13.12 0.75
C THR A 35 2.34 14.59 0.69
N ASP A 36 3.64 14.87 0.85
CA ASP A 36 4.21 16.23 0.81
C ASP A 36 4.00 16.87 -0.58
N GLU A 37 4.14 16.07 -1.64
CA GLU A 37 3.84 16.44 -3.04
C GLU A 37 2.33 16.49 -3.34
N LYS A 38 1.47 16.20 -2.35
CA LYS A 38 0.00 16.18 -2.46
C LYS A 38 -0.54 15.20 -3.51
N LEU A 39 0.25 14.18 -3.85
CA LEU A 39 -0.16 13.13 -4.77
C LEU A 39 -1.13 12.15 -4.10
N ILE A 40 -1.03 11.98 -2.78
CA ILE A 40 -1.91 11.14 -1.96
C ILE A 40 -2.28 11.85 -0.65
N ASP A 41 -3.33 11.38 0.01
CA ASP A 41 -3.76 11.93 1.30
C ASP A 41 -2.86 11.47 2.46
N LYS A 42 -2.66 12.34 3.46
CA LYS A 42 -1.81 12.04 4.64
C LYS A 42 -2.27 10.84 5.46
N SER A 43 -3.54 10.46 5.38
CA SER A 43 -4.08 9.27 6.05
C SER A 43 -3.39 7.98 5.63
N TRP A 44 -2.74 7.94 4.46
CA TRP A 44 -1.95 6.79 4.03
C TRP A 44 -0.66 6.62 4.85
N LEU A 45 -0.03 7.71 5.27
CA LEU A 45 1.10 7.68 6.19
C LEU A 45 0.66 7.21 7.59
N ASP A 46 -0.48 7.71 8.06
CA ASP A 46 -1.07 7.28 9.34
C ASP A 46 -1.41 5.78 9.32
N LYS A 47 -1.98 5.28 8.21
CA LYS A 47 -2.27 3.84 8.02
C LYS A 47 -1.01 2.98 7.97
N PHE A 48 0.07 3.50 7.38
CA PHE A 48 1.37 2.83 7.38
C PHE A 48 1.93 2.72 8.81
N ASP A 49 1.93 3.82 9.56
CA ASP A 49 2.43 3.85 10.94
C ASP A 49 1.58 2.98 11.89
N ALA A 50 0.27 2.91 11.66
CA ALA A 50 -0.66 2.03 12.37
C ALA A 50 -0.57 0.54 11.96
N ARG A 51 0.25 0.18 10.96
CA ARG A 51 0.38 -1.18 10.41
C ARG A 51 -0.94 -1.78 9.94
N VAL A 52 -1.82 -0.94 9.38
CA VAL A 52 -3.10 -1.36 8.78
C VAL A 52 -3.09 -1.30 7.26
N LEU A 53 -2.05 -0.68 6.67
CA LEU A 53 -1.84 -0.68 5.22
C LEU A 53 -1.61 -2.12 4.72
N THR A 54 -2.38 -2.54 3.72
CA THR A 54 -2.19 -3.84 3.07
C THR A 54 -1.20 -3.75 1.92
N GLY A 55 -0.72 -4.91 1.45
CA GLY A 55 0.07 -4.96 0.22
C GLY A 55 -0.67 -4.36 -0.98
N VAL A 56 -1.98 -4.64 -1.14
CA VAL A 56 -2.78 -4.11 -2.26
C VAL A 56 -3.00 -2.60 -2.16
N ASP A 57 -3.21 -2.06 -0.95
CA ASP A 57 -3.27 -0.60 -0.76
C ASP A 57 -1.96 0.04 -1.27
N PHE A 58 -0.82 -0.51 -0.89
CA PHE A 58 0.49 0.02 -1.31
C PHE A 58 0.72 -0.10 -2.82
N GLU A 59 0.34 -1.21 -3.46
CA GLU A 59 0.37 -1.34 -4.92
C GLU A 59 -0.51 -0.28 -5.61
N GLY A 60 -1.72 -0.03 -5.07
CA GLY A 60 -2.60 1.02 -5.55
C GLY A 60 -2.00 2.43 -5.43
N LEU A 61 -1.33 2.72 -4.31
CA LEU A 61 -0.65 4.00 -4.08
C LEU A 61 0.45 4.23 -5.11
N LYS A 62 1.27 3.22 -5.43
CA LYS A 62 2.33 3.34 -6.45
C LYS A 62 1.77 3.72 -7.81
N ILE A 63 0.62 3.18 -8.20
CA ILE A 63 -0.05 3.51 -9.48
C ILE A 63 -0.49 4.97 -9.47
N ILE A 64 -1.14 5.44 -8.40
CA ILE A 64 -1.60 6.82 -8.27
C ILE A 64 -0.43 7.81 -8.33
N MET A 65 0.66 7.50 -7.61
CA MET A 65 1.87 8.32 -7.59
C MET A 65 2.46 8.43 -9.01
N ALA A 66 2.64 7.31 -9.70
CA ALA A 66 3.18 7.28 -11.06
C ALA A 66 2.31 8.06 -12.07
N GLN A 67 0.99 8.07 -11.89
CA GLN A 67 0.06 8.81 -12.76
C GLN A 67 0.05 10.31 -12.49
N ARG A 68 0.41 10.76 -11.29
CA ARG A 68 0.32 12.17 -10.88
C ARG A 68 1.65 12.92 -10.92
N SER A 69 2.78 12.21 -11.03
CA SER A 69 4.11 12.80 -11.24
C SER A 69 4.38 13.24 -12.69
N VAL A 70 3.33 13.61 -13.45
CA VAL A 70 3.37 14.04 -14.86
C VAL A 70 3.42 15.56 -14.96
#